data_AF-A0A2W0AWK4-F1
#
_entry.id   AF-A0A2W0AWK4-F1
#
_cell.length_a   1.000
_cell.length_b   1.000
_cell.length_c   1.000
_cell.angle_alpha   90.00
_cell.angle_beta   90.00
_cell.angle_gamma   90.00
#
_symmetry.space_group_name_H-M   'P 1'
#
loop_
_entity.id
_entity.type
_entity.pdbx_description
1 polymer ?
#
loop_
_entity_poly.entity_id
_entity_poly.type
_entity_poly.pdbx_seq_one_letter_code
_entity_poly.pdbx_strand_id
1 'polypeptide(L)'
;MYSAIGLHHERSWIAACNSSLYGHTDSGLLQDFRVAYFFDPESVRKSMTEVGVCLVNGVLDQDRIQELRNVFPRDNHGLRNLLDLQMIRELACSESVRGLAEAALGEHCFAVRGVFFDRPSNSNWKSCFHQDLTIEVQSRREAPGFENWTVKDRVQHVEPPSEVLRSMVSVRLHLDDSRSDNGPLRIFRGSHKNGRLDQAQIDQIVGSETPVECRVPVGGALMMKPLVVHGSSSALNSMHRRAIHIDYAAEELPYSLQWNHRVYAA
;
A
#
# COMPACT_ATOMS: atom_id res chain seq x y z
N MET A 1 29.12 -15.17 -7.62
CA MET A 1 29.55 -14.01 -8.44
C MET A 1 28.35 -13.65 -9.32
N TYR A 2 27.44 -12.83 -8.80
CA TYR A 2 26.20 -12.47 -9.51
C TYR A 2 26.42 -11.14 -10.20
N SER A 3 26.63 -11.17 -11.51
CA SER A 3 26.49 -9.98 -12.34
C SER A 3 25.01 -9.87 -12.74
N ALA A 4 24.27 -9.00 -12.05
CA ALA A 4 23.08 -8.42 -12.65
C ALA A 4 23.58 -7.45 -13.72
N ILE A 5 23.50 -7.85 -15.00
CA ILE A 5 23.78 -6.94 -16.11
C ILE A 5 22.57 -6.02 -16.19
N GLY A 6 22.67 -4.87 -15.52
CA GLY A 6 21.76 -3.75 -15.69
C GLY A 6 21.90 -3.21 -17.10
N LEU A 7 20.97 -3.56 -17.98
CA LEU A 7 20.78 -2.87 -19.24
C LEU A 7 19.87 -1.67 -18.97
N HIS A 8 20.47 -0.48 -18.92
CA HIS A 8 19.77 0.78 -19.11
C HIS A 8 19.12 0.75 -20.49
N HIS A 9 17.81 0.51 -20.52
CA HIS A 9 16.96 0.93 -21.63
C HIS A 9 15.83 1.78 -21.07
N GLU A 10 15.62 2.89 -21.77
CA GLU A 10 14.74 4.01 -21.45
C GLU A 10 13.37 3.58 -20.85
N ARG A 11 13.04 4.10 -19.67
CA ARG A 11 11.69 4.11 -19.04
C ARG A 11 11.01 2.75 -18.85
N SER A 12 11.58 1.84 -18.06
CA SER A 12 10.89 0.60 -17.70
C SER A 12 11.19 0.18 -16.26
N TRP A 13 10.21 0.34 -15.36
CA TRP A 13 10.23 -0.22 -14.02
C TRP A 13 9.68 -1.66 -14.04
N ILE A 14 10.20 -2.54 -13.19
CA ILE A 14 9.84 -3.97 -13.19
C ILE A 14 8.73 -4.19 -12.16
N ALA A 15 7.75 -5.02 -12.50
CA ALA A 15 6.75 -5.58 -11.59
C ALA A 15 6.74 -7.08 -11.84
N ALA A 16 7.11 -7.90 -10.85
CA ALA A 16 6.97 -9.35 -10.96
C ALA A 16 6.32 -9.89 -9.69
N CYS A 17 5.48 -10.90 -9.82
CA CYS A 17 5.37 -11.96 -8.81
C CYS A 17 5.96 -13.19 -9.46
N ASN A 18 7.15 -13.59 -9.02
CA ASN A 18 7.76 -14.86 -9.41
C ASN A 18 8.03 -15.69 -8.15
N SER A 19 7.27 -16.77 -7.97
CA SER A 19 7.49 -17.77 -6.91
C SER A 19 8.71 -18.65 -7.19
N SER A 20 9.25 -18.69 -8.42
CA SER A 20 10.41 -19.52 -8.76
C SER A 20 11.75 -19.00 -8.22
N LEU A 21 11.80 -17.76 -7.70
CA LEU A 21 13.01 -17.20 -7.06
C LEU A 21 13.30 -17.76 -5.65
N TYR A 22 12.38 -18.53 -5.06
CA TYR A 22 12.51 -19.11 -3.71
C TYR A 22 12.56 -20.65 -3.70
N GLY A 23 12.77 -21.29 -4.85
CA GLY A 23 13.13 -22.73 -4.91
C GLY A 23 12.04 -23.74 -4.53
N HIS A 24 10.77 -23.35 -4.46
CA HIS A 24 9.66 -24.29 -4.22
C HIS A 24 8.55 -24.14 -5.28
N THR A 25 8.15 -25.27 -5.85
CA THR A 25 6.99 -25.39 -6.75
C THR A 25 5.70 -25.21 -5.96
N ASP A 26 4.93 -24.18 -6.28
CA ASP A 26 3.62 -23.93 -5.68
C ASP A 26 2.52 -24.28 -6.69
N SER A 27 1.58 -25.14 -6.30
CA SER A 27 0.48 -25.66 -7.11
C SER A 27 -0.87 -25.25 -6.49
N GLY A 28 -1.14 -23.95 -6.42
CA GLY A 28 -2.31 -23.40 -5.72
C GLY A 28 -2.96 -22.19 -6.39
N LEU A 29 -4.28 -22.06 -6.14
CA LEU A 29 -5.32 -21.19 -6.74
C LEU A 29 -5.13 -19.65 -6.62
N LEU A 30 -3.89 -19.17 -6.41
CA LEU A 30 -3.51 -17.76 -6.60
C LEU A 30 -2.84 -17.49 -7.95
N GLN A 31 -2.67 -18.54 -8.76
CA GLN A 31 -2.15 -18.47 -10.12
C GLN A 31 -3.30 -18.29 -11.11
N ASP A 32 -3.66 -17.04 -11.41
CA ASP A 32 -4.14 -16.74 -12.76
C ASP A 32 -2.89 -16.46 -13.62
N PHE A 33 -2.75 -17.19 -14.73
CA PHE A 33 -1.54 -17.39 -15.54
C PHE A 33 -1.09 -16.16 -16.36
N ARG A 34 -1.18 -14.97 -15.79
CA ARG A 34 -0.66 -13.74 -16.42
C ARG A 34 0.60 -13.30 -15.68
N VAL A 35 1.67 -14.05 -15.93
CA VAL A 35 3.03 -13.67 -15.57
C VAL A 35 3.41 -12.49 -16.47
N ALA A 36 3.25 -11.27 -15.97
CA ALA A 36 3.85 -10.10 -16.61
C ALA A 36 5.31 -10.00 -16.15
N TYR A 37 6.21 -10.09 -17.12
CA TYR A 37 7.65 -9.89 -16.94
C TYR A 37 8.04 -8.40 -17.04
N PHE A 38 7.05 -7.49 -17.06
CA PHE A 38 7.18 -6.04 -17.24
C PHE A 38 6.10 -5.32 -16.43
N PHE A 39 6.37 -4.11 -15.92
CA PHE A 39 5.29 -3.22 -15.48
C PHE A 39 4.37 -2.95 -16.68
N ASP A 40 3.16 -3.48 -16.61
CA ASP A 40 2.12 -3.24 -17.58
C ASP A 40 0.99 -2.46 -16.89
N PRO A 41 0.82 -1.16 -17.22
CA PRO A 41 -0.24 -0.33 -16.64
C PRO A 41 -1.64 -0.94 -16.79
N GLU A 42 -1.89 -1.68 -17.88
CA GLU A 42 -3.20 -2.30 -18.10
C GLU A 42 -3.44 -3.46 -17.11
N SER A 43 -2.46 -4.33 -16.92
CA SER A 43 -2.50 -5.40 -15.93
C SER A 43 -2.67 -4.86 -14.50
N VAL A 44 -1.95 -3.78 -14.15
CA VAL A 44 -2.13 -3.11 -12.85
C VAL A 44 -3.55 -2.60 -12.70
N ARG A 45 -4.05 -1.83 -13.68
CA ARG A 45 -5.41 -1.29 -13.67
C ARG A 45 -6.46 -2.38 -13.54
N LYS A 46 -6.31 -3.49 -14.28
CA LYS A 46 -7.20 -4.65 -14.21
C LYS A 46 -7.18 -5.30 -12.84
N SER A 47 -5.98 -5.52 -12.28
CA SER A 47 -5.80 -6.08 -10.94
C SER A 47 -6.45 -5.20 -9.86
N MET A 48 -6.22 -3.89 -9.91
CA MET A 48 -6.82 -2.92 -8.99
C MET A 48 -8.36 -2.86 -9.11
N THR A 49 -8.89 -3.01 -10.32
CA THR A 49 -10.34 -3.03 -10.55
C THR A 49 -10.99 -4.34 -10.07
N GLU A 50 -10.41 -5.48 -10.45
CA GLU A 50 -11.01 -6.80 -10.22
C GLU A 50 -10.80 -7.30 -8.80
N VAL A 51 -9.58 -7.15 -8.28
CA VAL A 51 -9.11 -7.72 -7.02
C VAL A 51 -8.97 -6.67 -5.93
N GLY A 52 -8.62 -5.43 -6.29
CA GLY A 52 -8.39 -4.34 -5.34
C GLY A 52 -6.97 -4.28 -4.79
N VAL A 53 -6.08 -5.18 -5.22
CA VAL A 53 -4.70 -5.31 -4.76
C VAL A 53 -3.80 -5.69 -5.93
N CYS A 54 -2.60 -5.10 -6.02
CA CYS A 54 -1.56 -5.46 -6.99
C CYS A 54 -0.19 -5.54 -6.30
N LEU A 55 0.65 -6.50 -6.69
CA LEU A 55 2.00 -6.69 -6.15
C LEU A 55 3.05 -6.42 -7.23
N VAL A 56 4.11 -5.71 -6.87
CA VAL A 56 5.14 -5.22 -7.81
C VAL A 56 6.51 -5.42 -7.17
N ASN A 57 7.38 -6.26 -7.73
CA ASN A 57 8.76 -6.41 -7.24
C ASN A 57 9.73 -5.42 -7.88
N GLY A 58 10.76 -4.99 -7.15
CA GLY A 58 11.88 -4.24 -7.75
C GLY A 58 11.57 -2.76 -8.03
N VAL A 59 10.71 -2.15 -7.22
CA VAL A 59 10.38 -0.71 -7.27
C VAL A 59 11.51 0.14 -6.70
N LEU A 60 12.20 -0.37 -5.69
CA LEU A 60 13.35 0.27 -5.06
C LEU A 60 14.62 -0.54 -5.32
N ASP A 61 15.69 0.16 -5.69
CA ASP A 61 17.04 -0.41 -5.74
C ASP A 61 17.68 -0.52 -4.34
N GLN A 62 18.82 -1.20 -4.26
CA GLN A 62 19.50 -1.47 -2.99
C GLN A 62 19.99 -0.20 -2.29
N ASP A 63 20.44 0.80 -3.04
CA ASP A 63 20.93 2.06 -2.48
C ASP A 63 19.79 2.85 -1.84
N ARG A 64 18.64 2.93 -2.52
CA ARG A 64 17.43 3.56 -1.99
C ARG A 64 16.88 2.81 -0.79
N ILE A 65 16.88 1.47 -0.83
CA ILE A 65 16.50 0.64 0.33
C ILE A 65 17.40 1.00 1.53
N GLN A 66 18.71 1.05 1.34
CA GLN A 66 19.64 1.32 2.43
C GLN A 66 19.50 2.75 2.98
N GLU A 67 19.33 3.75 2.11
CA GLU A 67 19.05 5.13 2.50
C GLU A 67 17.79 5.22 3.37
N LEU A 68 16.67 4.66 2.91
CA LEU A 68 15.41 4.66 3.65
C LEU A 68 15.51 3.89 4.97
N ARG A 69 16.26 2.78 5.01
CA ARG A 69 16.52 2.03 6.25
C ARG A 69 17.34 2.81 7.27
N ASN A 70 18.23 3.70 6.83
CA ASN A 70 19.01 4.55 7.72
C ASN A 70 18.15 5.67 8.31
N VAL A 71 17.25 6.26 7.52
CA VAL A 71 16.30 7.30 7.96
C VAL A 71 15.21 6.72 8.85
N PHE A 72 14.74 5.51 8.52
CA PHE A 72 13.72 4.78 9.26
C PHE A 72 14.32 3.51 9.88
N PRO A 73 15.09 3.66 10.98
CA PRO A 73 15.65 2.52 11.69
C PRO A 73 14.53 1.68 12.31
N ARG A 74 14.91 0.48 12.72
CA ARG A 74 14.02 -0.47 13.40
C ARG A 74 13.51 0.10 14.74
N ASP A 75 12.43 -0.51 15.23
CA ASP A 75 11.73 -0.20 16.49
C ASP A 75 10.98 1.15 16.51
N ASN A 76 10.85 1.78 15.34
CA ASN A 76 9.98 2.94 15.14
C ASN A 76 8.59 2.50 14.70
N HIS A 77 7.62 2.66 15.58
CA HIS A 77 6.25 2.24 15.31
C HIS A 77 5.40 3.35 14.71
N GLY A 78 4.84 3.11 13.54
CA GLY A 78 3.69 3.88 13.05
C GLY A 78 3.94 5.39 12.88
N LEU A 79 5.14 5.80 12.44
CA LEU A 79 5.45 7.21 12.25
C LEU A 79 4.52 7.79 11.19
N ARG A 80 3.90 8.93 11.49
CA ARG A 80 2.95 9.61 10.60
C ARG A 80 3.58 10.84 9.96
N ASN A 81 2.82 11.49 9.09
CA ASN A 81 3.20 12.75 8.44
C ASN A 81 4.51 12.63 7.66
N LEU A 82 4.80 11.47 7.06
CA LEU A 82 6.05 11.27 6.31
C LEU A 82 6.18 12.24 5.13
N LEU A 83 5.06 12.76 4.60
CA LEU A 83 5.08 13.78 3.55
C LEU A 83 5.55 15.15 4.05
N ASP A 84 5.87 15.34 5.33
CA ASP A 84 6.66 16.49 5.79
C ASP A 84 8.14 16.36 5.42
N LEU A 85 8.62 15.14 5.16
CA LEU A 85 10.00 14.87 4.80
C LEU A 85 10.18 15.00 3.28
N GLN A 86 11.09 15.89 2.86
CA GLN A 86 11.40 16.13 1.45
C GLN A 86 11.77 14.85 0.70
N MET A 87 12.57 13.96 1.32
CA MET A 87 12.95 12.66 0.76
C MET A 87 11.73 11.79 0.42
N ILE A 88 10.68 11.79 1.25
CA ILE A 88 9.48 11.02 0.98
C ILE A 88 8.62 11.67 -0.09
N ARG A 89 8.59 13.01 -0.18
CA ARG A 89 7.94 13.70 -1.30
C ARG A 89 8.59 13.34 -2.63
N GLU A 90 9.92 13.37 -2.68
CA GLU A 90 10.71 12.97 -3.85
C GLU A 90 10.47 11.51 -4.21
N LEU A 91 10.45 10.61 -3.22
CA LEU A 91 10.10 9.20 -3.43
C LEU A 91 8.67 9.04 -3.94
N ALA A 92 7.70 9.76 -3.38
CA ALA A 92 6.30 9.70 -3.82
C ALA A 92 6.09 10.20 -5.25
N CYS A 93 6.97 11.11 -5.70
CA CYS A 93 6.95 11.69 -7.04
C CYS A 93 7.90 10.98 -8.03
N SER A 94 8.71 10.01 -7.59
CA SER A 94 9.60 9.28 -8.49
C SER A 94 8.79 8.49 -9.51
N GLU A 95 9.32 8.37 -10.74
CA GLU A 95 8.65 7.62 -11.82
C GLU A 95 8.29 6.19 -11.37
N SER A 96 9.17 5.54 -10.60
CA SER A 96 8.97 4.18 -10.07
C SER A 96 7.77 4.01 -9.16
N VAL A 97 7.46 5.01 -8.33
CA VAL A 97 6.40 4.92 -7.32
C VAL A 97 5.14 5.60 -7.85
N ARG A 98 5.26 6.81 -8.42
CA ARG A 98 4.14 7.54 -9.00
C ARG A 98 3.52 6.78 -10.17
N GLY A 99 4.31 6.14 -11.03
CA GLY A 99 3.80 5.35 -12.14
C GLY A 99 2.85 4.23 -11.72
N LEU A 100 3.05 3.66 -10.51
CA LEU A 100 2.12 2.69 -9.93
C LEU A 100 0.77 3.34 -9.64
N ALA A 101 0.76 4.49 -8.95
CA ALA A 101 -0.46 5.22 -8.64
C ALA A 101 -1.17 5.69 -9.93
N GLU A 102 -0.42 6.16 -10.92
CA GLU A 102 -0.96 6.61 -12.21
C GLU A 102 -1.61 5.47 -13.00
N ALA A 103 -1.06 4.27 -12.97
CA ALA A 103 -1.71 3.12 -13.62
C ALA A 103 -3.10 2.83 -13.02
N ALA A 104 -3.28 3.08 -11.72
CA ALA A 104 -4.53 2.85 -11.01
C ALA A 104 -5.51 4.04 -11.04
N LEU A 105 -5.01 5.27 -11.04
CA LEU A 105 -5.79 6.50 -10.83
C LEU A 105 -5.73 7.49 -12.00
N GLY A 106 -4.78 7.36 -12.91
CA GLY A 106 -4.49 8.31 -13.98
C GLY A 106 -3.37 9.30 -13.63
N GLU A 107 -2.92 10.05 -14.65
CA GLU A 107 -1.72 10.91 -14.62
C GLU A 107 -1.81 12.08 -13.62
N HIS A 108 -3.01 12.47 -13.22
CA HIS A 108 -3.27 13.61 -12.34
C HIS A 108 -3.29 13.24 -10.85
N CYS A 109 -2.91 12.02 -10.48
CA CYS A 109 -2.86 11.63 -9.08
C CYS A 109 -1.74 12.35 -8.30
N PHE A 110 -1.96 12.49 -7.00
CA PHE A 110 -1.04 13.15 -6.07
C PHE A 110 -1.05 12.43 -4.72
N ALA A 111 0.10 12.44 -4.04
CA ALA A 111 0.23 11.85 -2.71
C ALA A 111 -0.38 12.78 -1.65
N VAL A 112 -1.16 12.18 -0.74
CA VAL A 112 -1.94 12.89 0.28
C VAL A 112 -1.62 12.49 1.72
N ARG A 113 -1.05 11.30 1.93
CA ARG A 113 -0.63 10.82 3.25
C ARG A 113 0.58 9.90 3.14
N GLY A 114 1.45 9.93 4.16
CA GLY A 114 2.58 9.02 4.28
C GLY A 114 2.72 8.50 5.71
N VAL A 115 2.83 7.18 5.87
CA VAL A 115 2.99 6.50 7.16
C VAL A 115 4.10 5.45 7.07
N PHE A 116 4.97 5.39 8.07
CA PHE A 116 5.94 4.32 8.22
C PHE A 116 5.44 3.28 9.21
N PHE A 117 5.56 2.01 8.84
CA PHE A 117 5.28 0.89 9.72
C PHE A 117 6.55 0.08 9.96
N ASP A 118 6.98 -0.04 11.22
CA ASP A 118 7.80 -1.17 11.65
C ASP A 118 6.98 -2.08 12.58
N ARG A 119 7.01 -3.38 12.28
CA ARG A 119 6.47 -4.42 13.15
C ARG A 119 7.64 -5.25 13.69
N PRO A 120 8.07 -5.02 14.94
CA PRO A 120 9.10 -5.83 15.58
C PRO A 120 8.53 -7.13 16.14
N SER A 121 9.46 -8.05 16.41
CA SER A 121 9.27 -9.44 16.85
C SER A 121 8.32 -9.66 18.03
N ASN A 122 8.30 -8.73 19.01
CA ASN A 122 7.54 -8.89 20.24
C ASN A 122 6.13 -8.28 20.18
N SER A 123 5.76 -7.69 19.04
CA SER A 123 4.42 -7.17 18.85
C SER A 123 3.50 -8.30 18.37
N ASN A 124 2.83 -8.98 19.30
CA ASN A 124 1.70 -9.89 19.02
C ASN A 124 0.47 -9.15 18.44
N TRP A 125 0.65 -7.96 17.87
CA TRP A 125 -0.41 -7.19 17.25
C TRP A 125 -0.83 -7.87 15.95
N LYS A 126 -1.81 -8.78 16.06
CA LYS A 126 -2.68 -9.11 14.95
C LYS A 126 -3.44 -7.85 14.57
N SER A 127 -3.39 -7.46 13.30
CA SER A 127 -4.35 -6.48 12.80
C SER A 127 -5.61 -7.25 12.49
N CYS A 128 -6.71 -6.96 13.20
CA CYS A 128 -8.02 -7.45 12.84
C CYS A 128 -8.33 -7.10 11.37
N PHE A 129 -9.19 -7.88 10.74
CA PHE A 129 -9.65 -7.55 9.39
C PHE A 129 -10.47 -6.25 9.44
N HIS A 130 -10.11 -5.28 8.62
CA HIS A 130 -10.68 -3.95 8.57
C HIS A 130 -10.52 -3.32 7.18
N GLN A 131 -11.05 -2.12 7.00
CA GLN A 131 -10.83 -1.25 5.85
C GLN A 131 -10.10 0.02 6.30
N ASP A 132 -9.34 0.64 5.40
CA ASP A 132 -8.73 1.95 5.63
C ASP A 132 -9.75 3.05 5.33
N LEU A 133 -10.44 3.52 6.37
CA LEU A 133 -11.56 4.46 6.23
C LEU A 133 -11.20 5.92 6.47
N THR A 134 -10.00 6.22 6.93
CA THR A 134 -9.63 7.57 7.38
C THR A 134 -8.70 8.29 6.40
N ILE A 135 -8.98 9.56 6.13
CA ILE A 135 -8.09 10.49 5.40
C ILE A 135 -7.58 11.61 6.30
N GLU A 136 -6.54 12.32 5.85
CA GLU A 136 -5.96 13.49 6.52
C GLU A 136 -6.37 14.79 5.81
N VAL A 137 -6.85 15.77 6.58
CA VAL A 137 -7.29 17.07 6.08
C VAL A 137 -6.66 18.23 6.86
N GLN A 138 -6.56 19.41 6.27
CA GLN A 138 -5.93 20.57 6.91
C GLN A 138 -6.72 21.09 8.12
N SER A 139 -8.05 21.08 8.03
CA SER A 139 -8.93 21.62 9.06
C SER A 139 -10.27 20.88 9.07
N ARG A 140 -10.88 20.75 10.25
CA ARG A 140 -12.24 20.24 10.37
C ARG A 140 -13.24 21.22 9.78
N ARG A 141 -14.13 20.70 8.93
CA ARG A 141 -15.31 21.41 8.42
C ARG A 141 -16.48 20.44 8.40
N GLU A 142 -17.60 20.84 8.99
CA GLU A 142 -18.82 20.04 8.95
C GLU A 142 -19.29 19.92 7.49
N ALA A 143 -19.41 18.68 7.02
CA ALA A 143 -19.74 18.36 5.64
C ALA A 143 -20.55 17.05 5.58
N PRO A 144 -21.54 16.93 4.68
CA PRO A 144 -22.35 15.71 4.56
C PRO A 144 -21.48 14.48 4.29
N GLY A 145 -21.67 13.43 5.10
CA GLY A 145 -20.99 12.14 4.97
C GLY A 145 -19.54 12.12 5.47
N PHE A 146 -19.04 13.20 6.07
CA PHE A 146 -17.74 13.23 6.74
C PHE A 146 -17.91 13.04 8.25
N GLU A 147 -17.50 11.87 8.74
CA GLU A 147 -17.81 11.39 10.09
C GLU A 147 -16.53 11.05 10.88
N ASN A 148 -16.69 10.75 12.17
CA ASN A 148 -15.63 10.20 13.03
C ASN A 148 -14.33 11.02 13.03
N TRP A 149 -14.47 12.33 13.13
CA TRP A 149 -13.38 13.28 13.23
C TRP A 149 -12.47 12.98 14.43
N THR A 150 -11.17 12.84 14.18
CA THR A 150 -10.14 12.63 15.21
C THR A 150 -8.92 13.51 14.93
N VAL A 151 -8.06 13.70 15.93
CA VAL A 151 -6.77 14.37 15.76
C VAL A 151 -5.66 13.39 16.13
N LYS A 152 -4.71 13.18 15.23
CA LYS A 152 -3.53 12.34 15.45
C LYS A 152 -2.30 13.11 14.99
N ASP A 153 -1.27 13.18 15.83
CA ASP A 153 -0.05 13.95 15.57
C ASP A 153 -0.32 15.37 15.05
N ARG A 154 -1.29 16.05 15.68
CA ARG A 154 -1.75 17.42 15.35
C ARG A 154 -2.43 17.58 13.99
N VAL A 155 -2.64 16.49 13.24
CA VAL A 155 -3.34 16.48 11.94
C VAL A 155 -4.78 16.04 12.11
N GLN A 156 -5.71 16.74 11.44
CA GLN A 156 -7.13 16.37 11.42
C GLN A 156 -7.35 15.14 10.55
N HIS A 157 -8.06 14.18 11.10
CA HIS A 157 -8.41 12.92 10.47
C HIS A 157 -9.93 12.80 10.42
N VAL A 158 -10.45 12.26 9.33
CA VAL A 158 -11.89 12.10 9.13
C VAL A 158 -12.17 10.87 8.30
N GLU A 159 -13.32 10.23 8.51
CA GLU A 159 -13.84 9.23 7.60
C GLU A 159 -14.71 9.91 6.54
N PRO A 160 -14.29 9.94 5.27
CA PRO A 160 -15.03 10.60 4.21
C PRO A 160 -16.10 9.65 3.63
N PRO A 161 -16.98 10.15 2.74
CA PRO A 161 -17.84 9.30 1.93
C PRO A 161 -17.05 8.25 1.16
N SER A 162 -17.65 7.07 0.94
CA SER A 162 -16.99 5.93 0.30
C SER A 162 -16.47 6.24 -1.11
N GLU A 163 -17.10 7.20 -1.79
CA GLU A 163 -16.75 7.73 -3.10
C GLU A 163 -15.33 8.29 -3.10
N VAL A 164 -14.96 9.05 -2.07
CA VAL A 164 -13.59 9.58 -1.91
C VAL A 164 -12.60 8.43 -1.79
N LEU A 165 -12.89 7.43 -0.96
CA LEU A 165 -12.02 6.27 -0.74
C LEU A 165 -11.88 5.39 -1.99
N ARG A 166 -12.91 5.31 -2.85
CA ARG A 166 -12.86 4.58 -4.13
C ARG A 166 -11.91 5.23 -5.13
N SER A 167 -11.81 6.56 -5.12
CA SER A 167 -10.90 7.37 -5.95
C SER A 167 -9.48 7.50 -5.38
N MET A 168 -9.11 6.62 -4.44
CA MET A 168 -7.77 6.56 -3.84
C MET A 168 -7.08 5.22 -4.13
N VAL A 169 -5.76 5.21 -3.95
CA VAL A 169 -4.94 3.99 -3.91
C VAL A 169 -3.80 4.19 -2.91
N SER A 170 -3.48 3.14 -2.18
CA SER A 170 -2.31 3.09 -1.32
C SER A 170 -1.18 2.36 -2.04
N VAL A 171 0.04 2.89 -1.96
CA VAL A 171 1.27 2.24 -2.39
C VAL A 171 2.14 2.00 -1.17
N ARG A 172 2.34 0.72 -0.84
CA ARG A 172 3.12 0.27 0.32
C ARG A 172 4.44 -0.31 -0.15
N LEU A 173 5.52 0.43 0.06
CA LEU A 173 6.89 0.10 -0.30
C LEU A 173 7.56 -0.70 0.82
N HIS A 174 8.09 -1.88 0.50
CA HIS A 174 8.68 -2.80 1.46
C HIS A 174 10.18 -2.56 1.61
N LEU A 175 10.62 -2.18 2.81
CA LEU A 175 12.03 -2.04 3.15
C LEU A 175 12.63 -3.33 3.71
N ASP A 176 11.81 -4.33 4.02
CA ASP A 176 12.22 -5.68 4.40
C ASP A 176 11.23 -6.68 3.76
N ASP A 177 11.62 -7.95 3.65
CA ASP A 177 10.75 -8.98 3.09
C ASP A 177 9.45 -9.14 3.90
N SER A 178 8.34 -9.32 3.19
CA SER A 178 7.05 -9.76 3.73
C SER A 178 6.79 -11.18 3.23
N ARG A 179 6.89 -12.15 4.13
CA ARG A 179 6.79 -13.59 3.87
C ARG A 179 5.73 -14.21 4.76
N SER A 180 5.35 -15.45 4.52
CA SER A 180 4.37 -16.18 5.34
C SER A 180 4.77 -16.29 6.81
N ASP A 181 6.06 -16.34 7.10
CA ASP A 181 6.61 -16.55 8.44
C ASP A 181 6.75 -15.26 9.28
N ASN A 182 6.58 -14.06 8.68
CA ASN A 182 6.69 -12.78 9.40
C ASN A 182 5.42 -11.91 9.32
N GLY A 183 4.26 -12.55 9.15
CA GLY A 183 2.94 -11.94 9.30
C GLY A 183 2.54 -11.02 8.14
N PRO A 184 2.48 -11.53 6.90
CA PRO A 184 2.18 -10.73 5.72
C PRO A 184 0.78 -10.11 5.81
N LEU A 185 0.51 -9.07 5.02
CA LEU A 185 -0.87 -8.60 4.86
C LEU A 185 -1.70 -9.72 4.24
N ARG A 186 -2.95 -9.82 4.68
CA ARG A 186 -3.93 -10.79 4.21
C ARG A 186 -5.17 -10.04 3.75
N ILE A 187 -5.70 -10.39 2.59
CA ILE A 187 -6.78 -9.64 1.94
C ILE A 187 -7.91 -10.55 1.47
N PHE A 188 -9.11 -9.99 1.37
CA PHE A 188 -10.25 -10.62 0.70
C PHE A 188 -10.42 -10.00 -0.68
N ARG A 189 -10.27 -10.81 -1.73
CA ARG A 189 -10.23 -10.35 -3.12
C ARG A 189 -11.56 -9.72 -3.51
N GLY A 190 -11.53 -8.52 -4.10
CA GLY A 190 -12.74 -7.87 -4.61
C GLY A 190 -13.64 -7.25 -3.55
N SER A 191 -13.34 -7.40 -2.26
CA SER A 191 -14.15 -6.88 -1.13
C SER A 191 -14.32 -5.36 -1.14
N HIS A 192 -13.42 -4.62 -1.80
CA HIS A 192 -13.54 -3.17 -2.01
C HIS A 192 -14.78 -2.78 -2.82
N LYS A 193 -15.31 -3.69 -3.63
CA LYS A 193 -16.52 -3.45 -4.45
C LYS A 193 -17.78 -3.36 -3.59
N ASN A 194 -17.76 -3.88 -2.37
CA ASN A 194 -18.89 -3.80 -1.44
C ASN A 194 -19.03 -2.43 -0.78
N GLY A 195 -18.11 -1.49 -1.04
CA GLY A 195 -18.13 -0.17 -0.41
C GLY A 195 -17.64 -0.22 1.04
N ARG A 196 -18.11 0.72 1.85
CA ARG A 196 -17.83 0.74 3.30
C ARG A 196 -18.64 -0.35 3.99
N LEU A 197 -17.97 -1.17 4.78
CA LEU A 197 -18.56 -2.28 5.53
C LEU A 197 -18.54 -2.00 7.03
N ASP A 198 -19.57 -2.45 7.73
CA ASP A 198 -19.54 -2.55 9.18
C ASP A 198 -18.83 -3.85 9.65
N GLN A 199 -18.66 -3.98 10.96
CA GLN A 199 -17.96 -5.13 11.53
C GLN A 199 -18.70 -6.46 11.29
N ALA A 200 -20.03 -6.47 11.31
CA ALA A 200 -20.80 -7.71 11.10
C ALA A 200 -20.67 -8.21 9.66
N GLN A 201 -20.64 -7.30 8.69
CA GLN A 201 -20.39 -7.61 7.29
C GLN A 201 -18.95 -8.11 7.06
N ILE A 202 -17.97 -7.50 7.72
CA ILE A 202 -16.58 -7.99 7.68
C ILE A 202 -16.48 -9.39 8.27
N ASP A 203 -17.11 -9.64 9.42
CA ASP A 203 -17.10 -10.94 10.09
C ASP A 203 -17.76 -12.01 9.21
N GLN A 204 -18.81 -11.66 8.46
CA GLN A 204 -19.43 -12.55 7.49
C GLN A 204 -18.44 -12.95 6.38
N ILE A 205 -17.73 -12.00 5.77
CA ILE A 205 -16.69 -12.28 4.75
C ILE A 205 -15.60 -13.18 5.34
N VAL A 206 -15.14 -12.87 6.54
CA VAL A 206 -14.10 -13.65 7.25
C VAL A 206 -14.57 -15.07 7.54
N GLY A 207 -15.86 -15.27 7.82
CA GLY A 207 -16.45 -16.58 8.05
C GLY A 207 -16.72 -17.39 6.78
N SER A 208 -16.92 -16.75 5.63
CA SER A 208 -17.28 -17.42 4.37
C SER A 208 -16.12 -17.61 3.39
N GLU A 209 -15.05 -16.84 3.50
CA GLU A 209 -13.96 -16.81 2.53
C GLU A 209 -12.59 -17.08 3.16
N THR A 210 -11.62 -17.48 2.33
CA THR A 210 -10.22 -17.60 2.76
C THR A 210 -9.41 -16.39 2.29
N PRO A 211 -8.77 -15.64 3.20
CA PRO A 211 -7.98 -14.49 2.83
C PRO A 211 -6.64 -14.90 2.21
N VAL A 212 -6.21 -14.12 1.23
CA VAL A 212 -5.00 -14.30 0.44
C VAL A 212 -3.83 -13.58 1.10
N GLU A 213 -2.67 -14.23 1.20
CA GLU A 213 -1.44 -13.60 1.68
C GLU A 213 -0.75 -12.74 0.62
N CYS A 214 -0.41 -11.51 0.97
CA CYS A 214 0.39 -10.58 0.17
C CYS A 214 1.86 -10.70 0.58
N ARG A 215 2.61 -11.52 -0.14
CA ARG A 215 4.06 -11.69 0.04
C ARG A 215 4.80 -10.74 -0.91
N VAL A 216 5.69 -9.93 -0.37
CA VAL A 216 6.40 -8.89 -1.11
C VAL A 216 7.86 -8.93 -0.70
N PRO A 217 8.80 -9.14 -1.63
CA PRO A 217 10.22 -9.06 -1.32
C PRO A 217 10.63 -7.63 -0.98
N VAL A 218 11.77 -7.50 -0.31
CA VAL A 218 12.42 -6.20 -0.11
C VAL A 218 12.55 -5.44 -1.43
N GLY A 219 12.26 -4.14 -1.39
CA GLY A 219 12.23 -3.26 -2.56
C GLY A 219 10.97 -3.40 -3.43
N GLY A 220 10.06 -4.33 -3.12
CA GLY A 220 8.77 -4.41 -3.77
C GLY A 220 7.72 -3.45 -3.21
N ALA A 221 6.58 -3.38 -3.88
CA ALA A 221 5.40 -2.62 -3.50
C ALA A 221 4.15 -3.51 -3.46
N LEU A 222 3.28 -3.22 -2.50
CA LEU A 222 1.89 -3.65 -2.46
C LEU A 222 1.02 -2.42 -2.75
N MET A 223 0.27 -2.45 -3.84
CA MET A 223 -0.80 -1.50 -4.09
C MET A 223 -2.12 -2.04 -3.56
N MET A 224 -2.94 -1.21 -2.94
CA MET A 224 -4.26 -1.62 -2.44
C MET A 224 -5.29 -0.49 -2.49
N LYS A 225 -6.56 -0.85 -2.76
CA LYS A 225 -7.69 0.05 -2.56
C LYS A 225 -7.97 0.16 -1.06
N PRO A 226 -8.23 1.37 -0.51
CA PRO A 226 -8.50 1.54 0.92
C PRO A 226 -9.66 0.68 1.45
N LEU A 227 -10.67 0.45 0.60
CA LEU A 227 -11.85 -0.36 0.92
C LEU A 227 -11.63 -1.87 0.83
N VAL A 228 -10.44 -2.38 0.48
CA VAL A 228 -10.19 -3.83 0.56
C VAL A 228 -10.19 -4.23 2.03
N VAL A 229 -10.98 -5.26 2.38
CA VAL A 229 -10.90 -5.89 3.69
C VAL A 229 -9.56 -6.59 3.82
N HIS A 230 -8.76 -6.10 4.76
CA HIS A 230 -7.41 -6.58 4.98
C HIS A 230 -7.04 -6.64 6.46
N GLY A 231 -6.07 -7.47 6.78
CA GLY A 231 -5.55 -7.65 8.13
C GLY A 231 -4.16 -8.26 8.08
N SER A 232 -3.55 -8.52 9.22
CA SER A 232 -2.25 -9.19 9.26
C SER A 232 -2.21 -10.22 10.37
N SER A 233 -1.69 -11.41 10.07
CA SER A 233 -1.39 -12.42 11.08
C SER A 233 -0.27 -11.96 12.00
N SER A 234 -0.18 -12.59 13.18
CA SER A 234 1.01 -12.49 14.02
C SER A 234 2.23 -13.05 13.28
N ALA A 235 3.41 -12.46 13.52
CA ALA A 235 4.67 -13.00 13.01
C ALA A 235 5.00 -14.33 13.73
N LEU A 236 5.57 -15.29 13.00
CA LEU A 236 6.05 -16.57 13.56
C LEU A 236 7.55 -16.51 13.88
N ASN A 237 8.23 -15.44 13.49
CA ASN A 237 9.66 -15.24 13.69
C ASN A 237 9.96 -13.81 14.16
N SER A 238 11.23 -13.55 14.48
CA SER A 238 11.72 -12.27 14.98
C SER A 238 12.13 -11.25 13.92
N MET A 239 11.78 -11.48 12.64
CA MET A 239 12.19 -10.60 11.56
C MET A 239 11.35 -9.32 11.53
N HIS A 240 12.03 -8.18 11.43
CA HIS A 240 11.37 -6.90 11.19
C HIS A 240 10.74 -6.88 9.80
N ARG A 241 9.64 -6.15 9.69
CA ARG A 241 8.98 -5.88 8.42
C ARG A 241 8.63 -4.42 8.32
N ARG A 242 9.59 -3.63 7.84
CA ARG A 242 9.41 -2.20 7.60
C ARG A 242 8.74 -1.94 6.27
N ALA A 243 7.79 -1.01 6.26
CA ALA A 243 7.17 -0.53 5.04
C ALA A 243 6.82 0.95 5.14
N ILE A 244 6.96 1.65 4.03
CA ILE A 244 6.46 3.03 3.85
C ILE A 244 5.16 2.93 3.06
N HIS A 245 4.08 3.48 3.61
CA HIS A 245 2.75 3.47 3.03
C HIS A 245 2.37 4.88 2.62
N ILE A 246 2.12 5.07 1.33
CA ILE A 246 1.78 6.36 0.74
C ILE A 246 0.40 6.25 0.12
N ASP A 247 -0.52 7.11 0.51
CA ASP A 247 -1.83 7.19 -0.12
C ASP A 247 -1.84 8.26 -1.20
N TYR A 248 -2.45 7.92 -2.33
CA TYR A 248 -2.66 8.78 -3.48
C TYR A 248 -4.16 9.00 -3.69
N ALA A 249 -4.49 10.21 -4.12
CA ALA A 249 -5.82 10.59 -4.58
C ALA A 249 -5.72 11.17 -6.00
N ALA A 250 -6.83 11.13 -6.74
CA ALA A 250 -6.95 11.78 -8.06
C ALA A 250 -7.85 13.02 -8.05
N GLU A 251 -8.54 13.26 -6.94
CA GLU A 251 -9.61 14.26 -6.85
C GLU A 251 -9.40 15.17 -5.63
N GLU A 252 -9.79 16.44 -5.76
CA GLU A 252 -9.90 17.34 -4.61
C GLU A 252 -11.06 16.93 -3.70
N LEU A 253 -10.96 17.25 -2.42
CA LEU A 253 -12.05 16.97 -1.50
C LEU A 253 -13.25 17.90 -1.75
N PRO A 254 -14.49 17.38 -1.64
CA PRO A 254 -15.69 18.19 -1.78
C PRO A 254 -15.86 19.17 -0.61
N TYR A 255 -16.84 20.06 -0.72
CA TYR A 255 -17.24 20.98 0.36
C TYR A 255 -16.12 21.91 0.86
N SER A 256 -15.16 22.25 -0.02
CA SER A 256 -14.00 23.07 0.31
C SER A 256 -13.13 22.49 1.44
N LEU A 257 -13.22 21.19 1.71
CA LEU A 257 -12.21 20.50 2.50
C LEU A 257 -10.91 20.45 1.68
N GLN A 258 -9.78 20.39 2.37
CA GLN A 258 -8.46 20.39 1.74
C GLN A 258 -7.65 19.25 2.33
N TRP A 259 -7.03 18.47 1.45
CA TRP A 259 -6.07 17.45 1.83
C TRP A 259 -4.96 18.05 2.69
N ASN A 260 -4.57 17.37 3.77
CA ASN A 260 -3.49 17.86 4.64
C ASN A 260 -2.19 18.06 3.84
N HIS A 261 -1.86 17.07 3.01
CA HIS A 261 -0.82 17.17 2.00
C HIS A 261 -1.40 17.02 0.60
N ARG A 262 -0.80 17.74 -0.35
CA ARG A 262 -1.06 17.59 -1.77
C ARG A 262 0.28 17.65 -2.51
N VAL A 263 0.89 16.48 -2.69
CA VAL A 263 2.26 16.35 -3.24
C VAL A 263 2.19 15.77 -4.65
N TYR A 264 2.66 16.53 -5.63
CA TYR A 264 2.72 16.15 -7.04
C TYR A 264 4.05 16.62 -7.63
N ALA A 265 4.53 15.94 -8.67
CA ALA A 265 5.68 16.44 -9.42
C ALA A 265 5.24 17.69 -10.19
N ALA A 266 5.98 18.79 -10.01
CA ALA A 266 5.75 20.07 -10.69
C ALA A 266 6.01 19.97 -12.20
#